data_AF-A0A009H9J5-F1
#
_entry.id   AF-A0A009H9J5-F1
#
_cell.length_a   1.000
_cell.length_b   1.000
_cell.length_c   1.000
_cell.angle_alpha   90.00
_cell.angle_beta   90.00
_cell.angle_gamma   90.00
#
_symmetry.space_group_name_H-M   'P 1'
#
loop_
_entity.id
_entity.type
_entity.pdbx_description
1 polymer ?
#
loop_
_entity_poly.entity_id
_entity_poly.type
_entity_poly.pdbx_seq_one_letter_code
_entity_poly.pdbx_strand_id
1 'polypeptide(L)'
;MKKFIFVAAVSFLNIANAQAADGTITINGLVTDNTCTIDTGDKNLTINLPTVSSQTLKNAGDVAGRTPFQINLTNCTAAGKVATYFEPGATVDFNTGRLLNQATSGAATNVNIQLLGSNNAVIPVLATSTNETQTNSQWVNVSAGGSADLNYYAEYYATGASTAGTVTSQVKYTIIYQ
;
A
#
# COMPACT_ATOMS: atom_id res chain seq x y z
N MET A 1 77.18 45.51 -23.66
CA MET A 1 76.75 44.31 -24.40
C MET A 1 76.42 43.22 -23.37
N LYS A 2 75.29 42.52 -23.55
CA LYS A 2 74.84 41.30 -22.83
C LYS A 2 74.23 41.55 -21.44
N LYS A 3 73.09 41.01 -21.02
CA LYS A 3 72.00 40.22 -21.62
C LYS A 3 70.79 40.36 -20.67
N PHE A 4 69.59 40.38 -21.25
CA PHE A 4 68.26 40.34 -20.62
C PHE A 4 68.08 39.17 -19.63
N ILE A 5 67.13 39.32 -18.68
CA ILE A 5 66.11 38.31 -18.34
C ILE A 5 64.95 39.00 -17.57
N PHE A 6 63.75 38.94 -18.14
CA PHE A 6 62.47 39.28 -17.50
C PHE A 6 61.96 38.02 -16.77
N VAL A 7 61.60 38.12 -15.49
CA VAL A 7 61.02 37.01 -14.71
C VAL A 7 59.50 37.06 -14.86
N ALA A 8 58.92 36.06 -15.53
CA ALA A 8 57.48 35.86 -15.64
C ALA A 8 56.96 35.11 -14.40
N ALA A 9 56.04 35.72 -13.65
CA ALA A 9 55.36 35.08 -12.54
C ALA A 9 54.24 34.17 -13.09
N VAL A 10 54.44 32.86 -13.05
CA VAL A 10 53.42 31.85 -13.42
C VAL A 10 52.50 31.66 -12.20
N SER A 11 51.26 32.12 -12.32
CA SER A 11 50.22 31.88 -11.31
C SER A 11 49.61 30.49 -11.53
N PHE A 12 49.84 29.56 -10.61
CA PHE A 12 49.20 28.25 -10.61
C PHE A 12 47.76 28.38 -10.07
N LEU A 13 46.79 28.41 -10.99
CA LEU A 13 45.38 28.21 -10.63
C LEU A 13 45.19 26.73 -10.28
N ASN A 14 45.20 26.42 -8.97
CA ASN A 14 44.74 25.14 -8.46
C ASN A 14 43.23 25.07 -8.60
N ILE A 15 42.74 24.45 -9.67
CA ILE A 15 41.33 24.09 -9.82
C ILE A 15 41.12 22.86 -8.93
N ALA A 16 40.80 23.08 -7.66
CA ALA A 16 40.28 22.02 -6.81
C ALA A 16 38.94 21.58 -7.39
N ASN A 17 38.91 20.38 -7.98
CA ASN A 17 37.66 19.75 -8.37
C ASN A 17 36.84 19.50 -7.10
N ALA A 18 35.85 20.35 -6.84
CA ALA A 18 34.87 20.14 -5.78
C ALA A 18 33.98 18.96 -6.18
N GLN A 19 34.34 17.75 -5.76
CA GLN A 19 33.43 16.62 -5.83
C GLN A 19 32.50 16.65 -4.62
N ALA A 20 31.43 17.44 -4.72
CA ALA A 20 30.32 17.36 -3.77
C ALA A 20 29.35 16.30 -4.29
N ALA A 21 29.44 15.08 -3.77
CA ALA A 21 28.28 14.20 -3.82
C ALA A 21 27.25 14.76 -2.81
N ASP A 22 26.02 14.99 -3.25
CA ASP A 22 24.94 15.53 -2.39
C ASP A 22 24.56 14.56 -1.25
N GLY A 23 24.95 13.30 -1.34
CA GLY A 23 24.76 12.30 -0.31
C GLY A 23 25.00 10.87 -0.79
N THR A 24 24.66 9.90 0.05
CA THR A 24 24.73 8.47 -0.26
C THR A 24 23.36 7.83 -0.05
N ILE A 25 22.81 7.23 -1.09
CA ILE A 25 21.61 6.40 -1.00
C ILE A 25 22.06 4.99 -0.61
N THR A 26 21.62 4.51 0.55
CA THR A 26 21.85 3.12 0.99
C THR A 26 20.59 2.30 0.74
N ILE A 27 20.71 1.25 -0.07
CA ILE A 27 19.62 0.31 -0.36
C ILE A 27 19.88 -0.98 0.42
N ASN A 28 18.95 -1.32 1.31
CA ASN A 28 18.99 -2.56 2.09
C ASN A 28 17.77 -3.41 1.74
N GLY A 29 17.95 -4.72 1.70
CA GLY A 29 16.87 -5.69 1.48
C GLY A 29 17.22 -7.03 2.12
N LEU A 30 16.18 -7.81 2.42
CA LEU A 30 16.30 -9.17 2.93
C LEU A 30 15.62 -10.12 1.93
N VAL A 31 16.31 -11.18 1.53
CA VAL A 31 15.73 -12.30 0.78
C VAL A 31 15.55 -13.44 1.76
N THR A 32 14.34 -14.01 1.84
CA THR A 32 13.99 -15.10 2.76
C THR A 32 13.30 -16.23 2.01
N ASP A 33 13.51 -17.47 2.48
CA ASP A 33 12.80 -18.67 2.00
C ASP A 33 11.48 -18.89 2.79
N ASN A 34 11.16 -18.00 3.72
CA ASN A 34 9.89 -18.00 4.47
C ASN A 34 8.75 -17.64 3.52
N THR A 35 7.89 -18.61 3.21
CA THR A 35 6.72 -18.43 2.35
C THR A 35 5.54 -19.20 2.90
N CYS A 36 4.34 -18.77 2.58
CA CYS A 36 3.12 -19.54 2.79
C CYS A 36 2.39 -19.68 1.46
N THR A 37 1.63 -20.75 1.31
CA THR A 37 0.74 -20.95 0.16
C THR A 37 -0.56 -20.20 0.41
N ILE A 38 -0.89 -19.23 -0.45
CA ILE A 38 -2.23 -18.62 -0.48
C ILE A 38 -3.21 -19.67 -1.02
N ASP A 39 -4.32 -19.90 -0.32
CA ASP A 39 -5.38 -20.76 -0.83
C ASP A 39 -5.80 -20.28 -2.23
N THR A 40 -5.99 -21.23 -3.14
CA THR A 40 -6.39 -20.94 -4.52
C THR A 40 -7.67 -20.12 -4.62
N GLY A 41 -8.61 -20.28 -3.67
CA GLY A 41 -9.83 -19.48 -3.59
C GLY A 41 -9.57 -18.00 -3.27
N ASP A 42 -8.46 -17.71 -2.60
CA ASP A 42 -8.16 -16.39 -2.06
C ASP A 42 -7.18 -15.58 -2.90
N LYS A 43 -6.57 -16.20 -3.92
CA LYS A 43 -5.71 -15.48 -4.87
C LYS A 43 -6.45 -14.38 -5.62
N ASN A 44 -7.73 -14.61 -5.93
CA ASN A 44 -8.60 -13.66 -6.62
C ASN A 44 -9.94 -13.58 -5.90
N LEU A 45 -10.00 -12.77 -4.85
CA LEU A 45 -11.22 -12.58 -4.06
C LEU A 45 -12.20 -11.63 -4.76
N THR A 46 -13.47 -12.03 -4.83
CA THR A 46 -14.58 -11.14 -5.22
C THR A 46 -15.42 -10.84 -3.99
N ILE A 47 -15.37 -9.59 -3.52
CA ILE A 47 -16.14 -9.15 -2.35
C ILE A 47 -17.40 -8.42 -2.83
N ASN A 48 -18.55 -9.06 -2.62
CA ASN A 48 -19.85 -8.48 -2.96
C ASN A 48 -20.39 -7.70 -1.76
N LEU A 49 -20.29 -6.37 -1.82
CA LEU A 49 -20.96 -5.50 -0.85
C LEU A 49 -22.48 -5.57 -1.05
N PRO A 50 -23.28 -5.53 0.04
CA PRO A 50 -24.74 -5.58 -0.07
C PRO A 50 -25.27 -4.31 -0.75
N THR A 51 -26.43 -4.42 -1.39
CA THR A 51 -27.14 -3.23 -1.86
C THR A 51 -27.60 -2.41 -0.66
N VAL A 52 -27.19 -1.14 -0.62
CA VAL A 52 -27.58 -0.18 0.42
C VAL A 52 -28.35 0.98 -0.20
N SER A 53 -29.20 1.63 0.59
CA SER A 53 -29.87 2.85 0.15
C SER A 53 -28.89 4.02 0.11
N SER A 54 -28.95 4.87 -0.91
CA SER A 54 -28.21 6.16 -0.91
C SER A 54 -28.54 7.02 0.31
N GLN A 55 -29.71 6.79 0.93
CA GLN A 55 -30.10 7.45 2.17
C GLN A 55 -29.23 7.11 3.39
N THR A 56 -28.45 6.03 3.32
CA THR A 56 -27.46 5.65 4.34
C THR A 56 -26.08 6.27 4.10
N LEU A 57 -25.90 6.95 2.97
CA LEU A 57 -24.64 7.54 2.49
C LEU A 57 -24.88 9.02 2.11
N LYS A 58 -25.58 9.76 2.96
CA LYS A 58 -26.05 11.13 2.67
C LYS A 58 -24.98 12.20 2.92
N ASN A 59 -24.07 11.93 3.83
CA ASN A 59 -23.06 12.88 4.29
C ASN A 59 -21.67 12.28 4.08
N ALA A 60 -20.68 13.16 3.87
CA ALA A 60 -19.30 12.74 3.89
C ALA A 60 -18.97 12.09 5.25
N GLY A 61 -18.33 10.91 5.22
CA GLY A 61 -18.03 10.13 6.43
C GLY A 61 -19.03 9.03 6.74
N ASP A 62 -20.22 9.03 6.15
CA ASP A 62 -21.18 7.94 6.30
C ASP A 62 -20.59 6.63 5.71
N VAL A 63 -20.81 5.52 6.40
CA VAL A 63 -20.38 4.18 5.97
C VAL A 63 -21.55 3.21 5.97
N ALA A 64 -21.52 2.24 5.06
CA ALA A 64 -22.58 1.23 4.97
C ALA A 64 -22.07 -0.08 4.35
N GLY A 65 -22.80 -1.16 4.60
CA GLY A 65 -22.60 -2.43 3.90
C GLY A 65 -21.27 -3.12 4.23
N ARG A 66 -20.81 -3.06 5.49
CA ARG A 66 -19.61 -3.77 5.93
C ARG A 66 -19.70 -5.26 5.63
N THR A 67 -18.77 -5.77 4.83
CA THR A 67 -18.69 -7.18 4.44
C THR A 67 -17.33 -7.74 4.86
N PRO A 68 -17.30 -8.86 5.62
CA PRO A 68 -16.05 -9.53 5.96
C PRO A 68 -15.45 -10.23 4.75
N PHE A 69 -14.13 -10.30 4.73
CA PHE A 69 -13.39 -11.21 3.86
C PHE A 69 -12.11 -11.68 4.54
N GLN A 70 -11.56 -12.77 4.02
CA GLN A 70 -10.40 -13.42 4.59
C GLN A 70 -9.41 -13.79 3.48
N ILE A 71 -8.12 -13.77 3.81
CA ILE A 71 -7.07 -14.38 2.99
C ILE A 71 -6.46 -15.49 3.84
N ASN A 72 -6.65 -16.74 3.41
CA ASN A 72 -6.13 -17.92 4.08
C ASN A 72 -4.75 -18.30 3.51
N LEU A 73 -3.82 -18.51 4.44
CA LEU A 73 -2.47 -18.98 4.17
C LEU A 73 -2.30 -20.37 4.78
N THR A 74 -1.64 -21.26 4.06
CA THR A 74 -1.34 -22.64 4.50
C THR A 74 0.10 -23.00 4.18
N ASN A 75 0.59 -24.12 4.73
CA ASN A 75 1.91 -24.67 4.43
C ASN A 75 3.05 -23.66 4.57
N CYS A 76 3.05 -22.86 5.64
CA CYS A 76 4.12 -21.90 5.89
C CYS A 76 5.47 -22.61 6.12
N THR A 77 6.53 -22.23 5.41
CA THR A 77 7.79 -22.98 5.40
C THR A 77 8.60 -22.88 6.70
N ALA A 78 8.41 -21.81 7.49
CA ALA A 78 9.07 -21.60 8.76
C ALA A 78 8.15 -20.89 9.77
N ALA A 79 8.57 -20.88 11.03
CA ALA A 79 7.95 -20.05 12.05
C ALA A 79 8.29 -18.57 11.84
N GLY A 80 7.33 -17.68 12.09
CA GLY A 80 7.48 -16.25 11.86
C GLY A 80 6.16 -15.52 11.96
N LYS A 81 6.06 -14.37 11.31
CA LYS A 81 4.84 -13.57 11.19
C LYS A 81 4.50 -13.29 9.74
N VAL A 82 3.20 -13.23 9.48
CA VAL A 82 2.66 -12.86 8.17
C VAL A 82 1.63 -11.76 8.30
N ALA A 83 1.58 -10.88 7.30
CA ALA A 83 0.57 -9.85 7.16
C ALA A 83 0.25 -9.61 5.69
N THR A 84 -0.92 -9.04 5.39
CA THR A 84 -1.22 -8.50 4.07
C THR A 84 -0.74 -7.06 3.97
N TYR A 85 -0.09 -6.72 2.86
CA TYR A 85 0.12 -5.36 2.41
C TYR A 85 -0.75 -5.13 1.17
N PHE A 86 -1.66 -4.15 1.22
CA PHE A 86 -2.50 -3.80 0.07
C PHE A 86 -1.74 -2.83 -0.84
N GLU A 87 -1.49 -3.17 -2.09
CA GLU A 87 -0.65 -2.37 -2.97
C GLU A 87 -1.35 -1.04 -3.37
N PRO A 88 -0.78 0.12 -3.03
CA PRO A 88 -1.27 1.40 -3.54
C PRO A 88 -1.13 1.45 -5.07
N GLY A 89 -2.17 1.89 -5.76
CA GLY A 89 -2.21 1.88 -7.22
C GLY A 89 -3.19 2.90 -7.80
N ALA A 90 -3.49 2.77 -9.10
CA ALA A 90 -4.32 3.73 -9.83
C ALA A 90 -5.77 3.83 -9.29
N THR A 91 -6.25 2.82 -8.58
CA THR A 91 -7.58 2.77 -7.96
C THR A 91 -7.63 3.37 -6.57
N VAL A 92 -6.51 3.89 -6.05
CA VAL A 92 -6.40 4.44 -4.70
C VAL A 92 -6.40 5.96 -4.72
N ASP A 93 -7.18 6.58 -3.84
CA ASP A 93 -7.05 7.99 -3.51
C ASP A 93 -5.86 8.19 -2.56
N PHE A 94 -4.76 8.73 -3.07
CA PHE A 94 -3.53 8.94 -2.30
C PHE A 94 -3.66 9.97 -1.16
N ASN A 95 -4.73 10.75 -1.09
CA ASN A 95 -4.97 11.64 0.04
C ASN A 95 -5.56 10.91 1.24
N THR A 96 -6.32 9.84 1.00
CA THR A 96 -7.11 9.17 2.04
C THR A 96 -6.78 7.69 2.23
N GLY A 97 -6.13 7.06 1.25
CA GLY A 97 -5.88 5.62 1.22
C GLY A 97 -7.12 4.78 0.95
N ARG A 98 -8.22 5.39 0.50
CA ARG A 98 -9.45 4.67 0.13
C ARG A 98 -9.43 4.26 -1.33
N LEU A 99 -10.21 3.25 -1.67
CA LEU A 99 -10.37 2.77 -3.04
C LEU A 99 -11.44 3.61 -3.76
N LEU A 100 -11.06 4.23 -4.87
CA LEU A 100 -11.94 4.99 -5.74
C LEU A 100 -13.00 4.09 -6.35
N ASN A 101 -14.22 4.60 -6.53
CA ASN A 101 -15.18 3.96 -7.42
C ASN A 101 -14.66 4.02 -8.88
N GLN A 102 -14.58 2.87 -9.54
CA GLN A 102 -14.10 2.68 -10.90
C GLN A 102 -15.22 2.25 -11.85
N ALA A 103 -16.47 2.25 -11.39
CA ALA A 103 -17.60 1.92 -12.25
C ALA A 103 -17.72 2.96 -13.37
N THR A 104 -17.86 2.47 -14.61
CA THR A 104 -17.97 3.32 -15.80
C THR A 104 -19.41 3.45 -16.31
N SER A 105 -20.29 2.51 -15.96
CA SER A 105 -21.69 2.49 -16.38
C SER A 105 -22.62 2.53 -15.17
N GLY A 106 -23.53 3.50 -15.15
CA GLY A 106 -24.51 3.69 -14.07
C GLY A 106 -23.85 3.94 -12.71
N ALA A 107 -22.66 4.57 -12.70
CA ALA A 107 -21.84 4.71 -11.51
C ALA A 107 -22.48 5.61 -10.44
N ALA A 108 -22.40 5.18 -9.19
CA ALA A 108 -22.69 6.04 -8.05
C ALA A 108 -21.60 7.10 -7.91
N THR A 109 -21.98 8.33 -7.58
CA THR A 109 -21.05 9.42 -7.28
C THR A 109 -20.89 9.59 -5.77
N ASN A 110 -19.81 10.25 -5.36
CA ASN A 110 -19.51 10.57 -3.96
C ASN A 110 -19.42 9.36 -3.02
N VAL A 111 -19.06 8.19 -3.55
CA VAL A 111 -18.86 6.97 -2.78
C VAL A 111 -17.56 6.29 -3.22
N ASN A 112 -16.77 5.93 -2.22
CA ASN A 112 -15.55 5.11 -2.35
C ASN A 112 -15.74 3.82 -1.55
N ILE A 113 -14.75 2.93 -1.60
CA ILE A 113 -14.66 1.77 -0.73
C ILE A 113 -13.49 1.99 0.24
N GLN A 114 -13.68 1.63 1.51
CA GLN A 114 -12.58 1.56 2.47
C GLN A 114 -12.37 0.14 2.96
N LEU A 115 -11.11 -0.21 3.20
CA LEU A 115 -10.73 -1.46 3.83
C LEU A 115 -10.56 -1.24 5.34
N LEU A 116 -10.88 -2.26 6.12
CA LEU A 116 -10.69 -2.27 7.56
C LEU A 116 -9.99 -3.53 8.02
N GLY A 117 -9.21 -3.40 9.08
CA GLY A 117 -8.64 -4.54 9.79
C GLY A 117 -9.69 -5.28 10.61
N SER A 118 -9.31 -6.43 11.15
CA SER A 118 -10.11 -7.19 12.13
C SER A 118 -10.44 -6.40 13.40
N ASN A 119 -9.67 -5.32 13.68
CA ASN A 119 -9.94 -4.35 14.73
C ASN A 119 -11.01 -3.31 14.37
N ASN A 120 -11.68 -3.43 13.23
CA ASN A 120 -12.69 -2.50 12.71
C ASN A 120 -12.16 -1.07 12.43
N ALA A 121 -10.85 -0.89 12.37
CA ALA A 121 -10.23 0.39 12.04
C ALA A 121 -9.79 0.42 10.58
N VAL A 122 -9.84 1.60 9.97
CA VAL A 122 -9.51 1.81 8.55
C VAL A 122 -8.05 1.43 8.28
N ILE A 123 -7.83 0.71 7.18
CA ILE A 123 -6.52 0.47 6.60
C ILE A 123 -6.33 1.50 5.47
N PRO A 124 -5.53 2.56 5.67
CA PRO A 124 -5.20 3.48 4.60
C PRO A 124 -4.26 2.75 3.62
N VAL A 125 -4.71 2.51 2.39
CA VAL A 125 -3.92 1.84 1.34
C VAL A 125 -2.87 2.80 0.77
N LEU A 126 -1.93 3.22 1.61
CA LEU A 126 -0.84 4.13 1.27
C LEU A 126 0.49 3.41 1.44
N ALA A 127 1.53 3.94 0.79
CA ALA A 127 2.87 3.39 0.90
C ALA A 127 3.39 3.52 2.34
N THR A 128 3.99 2.45 2.85
CA THR A 128 4.67 2.43 4.16
C THR A 128 6.17 2.23 4.00
N SER A 129 6.92 2.36 5.10
CA SER A 129 8.33 2.01 5.13
C SER A 129 8.55 0.51 4.83
N THR A 130 9.78 0.15 4.45
CA THR A 130 10.16 -1.22 4.11
C THR A 130 9.91 -2.19 5.26
N ASN A 131 9.39 -3.38 4.94
CA ASN A 131 9.02 -4.46 5.86
C ASN A 131 7.88 -4.16 6.85
N GLU A 132 7.22 -3.02 6.70
CA GLU A 132 6.01 -2.71 7.48
C GLU A 132 4.76 -3.02 6.66
N THR A 133 3.65 -3.20 7.35
CA THR A 133 2.32 -3.22 6.74
C THR A 133 1.60 -1.91 7.05
N GLN A 134 0.50 -1.65 6.33
CA GLN A 134 -0.36 -0.50 6.63
C GLN A 134 -0.95 -0.59 8.03
N THR A 135 -1.16 0.59 8.63
CA THR A 135 -1.82 0.72 9.92
C THR A 135 -3.13 -0.09 9.93
N ASN A 136 -3.34 -0.86 10.99
CA ASN A 136 -4.50 -1.75 11.20
C ASN A 136 -4.54 -3.02 10.34
N SER A 137 -3.54 -3.27 9.47
CA SER A 137 -3.40 -4.61 8.90
C SER A 137 -2.91 -5.59 9.97
N GLN A 138 -3.43 -6.81 9.94
CA GLN A 138 -3.19 -7.82 10.97
C GLN A 138 -1.86 -8.53 10.74
N TRP A 139 -1.08 -8.69 11.81
CA TRP A 139 0.02 -9.65 11.88
C TRP A 139 -0.46 -10.95 12.55
N VAL A 140 -0.13 -12.09 11.95
CA VAL A 140 -0.43 -13.42 12.47
C VAL A 140 0.86 -14.20 12.65
N ASN A 141 1.05 -14.80 13.82
CA ASN A 141 2.16 -15.72 14.05
C ASN A 141 1.88 -17.05 13.34
N VAL A 142 2.86 -17.57 12.63
CA VAL A 142 2.81 -18.89 11.98
C VAL A 142 3.90 -19.80 12.51
N SER A 143 3.67 -21.10 12.42
CA SER A 143 4.66 -22.15 12.67
C SER A 143 5.03 -22.83 11.36
N ALA A 144 6.15 -23.56 11.33
CA ALA A 144 6.49 -24.41 10.19
C ALA A 144 5.38 -25.44 9.93
N GLY A 145 4.94 -25.56 8.68
CA GLY A 145 3.79 -26.34 8.25
C GLY A 145 2.42 -25.75 8.66
N GLY A 146 2.40 -24.58 9.30
CA GLY A 146 1.19 -23.96 9.84
C GLY A 146 0.38 -23.18 8.81
N SER A 147 -0.70 -22.59 9.32
CA SER A 147 -1.65 -21.76 8.58
C SER A 147 -1.87 -20.41 9.27
N ALA A 148 -2.35 -19.43 8.53
CA ALA A 148 -2.76 -18.12 9.05
C ALA A 148 -4.02 -17.61 8.33
N ASP A 149 -4.89 -17.00 9.13
CA ASP A 149 -6.12 -16.38 8.68
C ASP A 149 -6.01 -14.86 8.83
N LEU A 150 -5.90 -14.16 7.71
CA LEU A 150 -5.81 -12.70 7.67
C LEU A 150 -7.21 -12.14 7.42
N ASN A 151 -7.80 -11.51 8.44
CA ASN A 151 -9.20 -11.12 8.46
C ASN A 151 -9.39 -9.61 8.25
N TYR A 152 -10.28 -9.26 7.33
CA TYR A 152 -10.50 -7.89 6.90
C TYR A 152 -11.99 -7.62 6.64
N TYR A 153 -12.30 -6.34 6.43
CA TYR A 153 -13.61 -5.91 5.96
C TYR A 153 -13.47 -4.91 4.83
N ALA A 154 -14.48 -4.86 3.96
CA ALA A 154 -14.69 -3.79 3.02
C ALA A 154 -16.06 -3.15 3.28
N GLU A 155 -16.17 -1.83 3.12
CA GLU A 155 -17.44 -1.12 3.23
C GLU A 155 -17.47 0.12 2.34
N TYR A 156 -18.67 0.60 2.03
CA TYR A 156 -18.85 1.88 1.36
C TYR A 156 -18.44 3.02 2.28
N TYR A 157 -17.83 4.05 1.70
CA TYR A 157 -17.53 5.32 2.37
C TYR A 157 -18.03 6.47 1.52
N ALA A 158 -18.95 7.27 2.05
CA ALA A 158 -19.44 8.47 1.40
C ALA A 158 -18.39 9.58 1.48
N THR A 159 -17.98 10.13 0.34
CA THR A 159 -17.16 11.35 0.25
C THR A 159 -18.03 12.62 0.20
N GLY A 160 -19.34 12.45 0.11
CA GLY A 160 -20.39 13.47 0.08
C GLY A 160 -21.75 12.78 -0.08
N ALA A 161 -22.79 13.53 -0.45
CA ALA A 161 -24.11 12.95 -0.71
C ALA A 161 -24.05 11.99 -1.92
N SER A 162 -24.16 10.69 -1.65
CA SER A 162 -24.02 9.65 -2.66
C SER A 162 -25.26 9.50 -3.52
N THR A 163 -25.08 9.24 -4.82
CA THR A 163 -26.18 8.89 -5.73
C THR A 163 -26.38 7.38 -5.81
N ALA A 164 -27.55 6.95 -6.27
CA ALA A 164 -27.76 5.55 -6.62
C ALA A 164 -26.91 5.20 -7.85
N GLY A 165 -26.29 4.02 -7.82
CA GLY A 165 -25.49 3.54 -8.94
C GLY A 165 -24.56 2.40 -8.53
N THR A 166 -23.77 1.95 -9.51
CA THR A 166 -22.80 0.88 -9.34
C THR A 166 -21.53 1.41 -8.68
N VAL A 167 -20.92 0.53 -7.87
CA VAL A 167 -19.62 0.75 -7.28
C VAL A 167 -18.76 -0.46 -7.59
N THR A 168 -17.61 -0.23 -8.22
CA THR A 168 -16.61 -1.27 -8.44
C THR A 168 -15.24 -0.71 -8.07
N SER A 169 -14.36 -1.54 -7.53
CA SER A 169 -12.96 -1.19 -7.35
C SER A 169 -12.12 -2.45 -7.24
N GLN A 170 -10.80 -2.28 -7.32
CA GLN A 170 -9.83 -3.36 -7.25
C GLN A 170 -8.61 -2.88 -6.48
N VAL A 171 -7.98 -3.77 -5.75
CA VAL A 171 -6.71 -3.53 -5.05
C VAL A 171 -5.88 -4.80 -5.15
N LYS A 172 -4.59 -4.66 -5.42
CA LYS A 172 -3.66 -5.79 -5.37
C LYS A 172 -3.17 -5.95 -3.94
N TYR A 173 -2.65 -7.11 -3.60
CA TYR A 173 -2.06 -7.32 -2.29
C TYR A 173 -0.84 -8.22 -2.36
N THR A 174 0.03 -8.08 -1.37
CA THR A 174 1.25 -8.85 -1.18
C THR A 174 1.25 -9.42 0.24
N ILE A 175 1.80 -10.61 0.43
CA ILE A 175 2.03 -11.16 1.76
C ILE A 175 3.43 -10.75 2.21
N ILE A 176 3.52 -10.09 3.36
CA ILE A 176 4.77 -9.75 4.02
C ILE A 176 5.11 -10.87 4.99
N TYR A 177 6.38 -11.27 5.01
CA TYR A 177 6.93 -12.30 5.87
C TYR A 177 7.99 -11.69 6.77
N GLN A 178 7.93 -11.97 8.08
CA GLN A 178 8.90 -11.53 9.08
C GLN A 178 9.33 -12.69 9.98
#